data_AF-A0A6D2J6B0-F1
#
_entry.id   AF-A0A6D2J6B0-F1
#
_cell.length_a   1.000
_cell.length_b   1.000
_cell.length_c   1.000
_cell.angle_alpha   90.00
_cell.angle_beta   90.00
_cell.angle_gamma   90.00
#
_symmetry.space_group_name_H-M   'P 1'
#
loop_
_entity.id
_entity.type
_entity.pdbx_description
1 polymer ?
#
loop_
_entity_poly.entity_id
_entity_poly.type
_entity_poly.pdbx_seq_one_letter_code
_entity_poly.pdbx_strand_id
1 'polypeptide(L)'
;MAKISFVLLVVTLIVFLHVSEAQRPVIFDEQVLQNDLHQAKDLIEKDLKEKETNIKNLESEMHMLTRSEMMLNQLGEADKNGQNLERFQKTLKKFNRRIIRAPEEARFTSVIQSILQDLGLNRS
;
A
#
# COMPACT_ATOMS: atom_id res chain seq x y z
N MET A 1 4.40 -20.57 26.99
CA MET A 1 2.94 -20.79 27.04
C MET A 1 2.24 -19.49 27.44
N ALA A 2 1.86 -18.64 26.48
CA ALA A 2 1.25 -17.33 26.76
C ALA A 2 0.20 -16.96 25.70
N LYS A 3 -0.58 -17.94 25.21
CA LYS A 3 -1.58 -17.73 24.14
C LYS A 3 -3.02 -17.72 24.65
N ILE A 4 -3.24 -18.08 25.91
CA ILE A 4 -4.57 -18.10 26.56
C ILE A 4 -4.94 -16.72 27.15
N SER A 5 -3.99 -15.77 27.17
CA SER A 5 -4.15 -14.49 27.88
C SER A 5 -5.06 -13.48 27.19
N PHE A 6 -5.10 -13.46 25.85
CA PHE A 6 -5.82 -12.39 25.13
C PHE A 6 -7.34 -12.62 25.09
N VAL A 7 -7.76 -13.86 24.84
CA VAL A 7 -9.19 -14.21 24.78
C VAL A 7 -9.86 -13.98 26.14
N LEU A 8 -9.20 -14.38 27.23
CA LEU A 8 -9.67 -14.13 28.59
C LEU A 8 -9.77 -12.63 28.90
N LEU A 9 -8.81 -11.83 28.43
CA LEU A 9 -8.84 -10.38 28.59
C LEU A 9 -10.01 -9.74 27.83
N VAL A 10 -10.28 -10.18 26.60
CA VAL A 10 -11.42 -9.70 25.80
C VAL A 10 -12.76 -10.06 26.46
N VAL A 11 -12.92 -11.30 26.93
CA VAL A 11 -14.14 -11.73 27.63
C VAL A 11 -14.35 -10.94 28.92
N THR A 12 -13.27 -10.68 29.67
CA THR A 12 -13.34 -9.90 30.91
C THR A 12 -13.74 -8.44 30.64
N LEU A 13 -13.22 -7.83 29.59
CA LEU A 13 -13.58 -6.46 29.19
C LEU A 13 -15.05 -6.36 28.76
N ILE A 14 -15.56 -7.35 28.03
CA ILE A 14 -16.97 -7.39 27.62
C ILE A 14 -17.89 -7.46 28.86
N VAL A 15 -17.56 -8.31 29.84
CA VAL A 15 -18.34 -8.41 31.08
C VAL A 15 -18.26 -7.11 31.90
N PHE A 16 -17.09 -6.47 31.98
CA PHE A 16 -16.91 -5.20 32.69
C PHE A 16 -17.71 -4.06 32.05
N LEU A 17 -17.79 -4.01 30.72
CA LEU A 17 -18.62 -3.06 29.98
C LEU A 17 -20.10 -3.26 30.30
N HIS A 18 -20.59 -4.50 30.28
CA HIS A 18 -21.99 -4.81 30.61
C HIS A 18 -22.36 -4.45 32.06
N VAL A 19 -21.46 -4.69 33.02
CA VAL A 19 -21.69 -4.35 34.44
C VAL A 19 -21.61 -2.83 34.67
N SER A 20 -20.73 -2.13 33.96
CA SER A 20 -20.61 -0.67 34.05
C SER A 20 -21.76 0.07 33.38
N GLU A 21 -22.44 -0.53 32.39
CA GLU A 21 -23.62 0.02 31.73
C GLU A 21 -24.90 -0.12 32.58
N ALA A 22 -24.99 -1.12 33.46
CA ALA A 22 -26.15 -1.36 34.32
C ALA A 22 -26.39 -0.28 35.41
N GLN A 23 -25.51 0.71 35.56
CA GLN A 23 -25.60 1.76 36.58
C GLN A 23 -25.91 3.17 36.06
N ARG A 24 -26.12 3.37 34.75
CA ARG A 24 -26.54 4.67 34.21
C ARG A 24 -27.85 4.51 33.43
N PRO A 25 -28.92 5.27 33.74
CA PRO A 25 -30.05 5.42 32.84
C PRO A 25 -29.60 6.34 31.71
N VAL A 26 -28.78 5.81 30.80
CA VAL A 26 -28.56 6.44 29.50
C VAL A 26 -29.86 6.21 28.74
N ILE A 27 -30.53 7.29 28.37
CA ILE A 27 -31.59 7.24 27.37
C ILE A 27 -30.87 6.85 26.07
N PHE A 28 -30.74 5.54 25.85
CA PHE A 28 -30.24 4.97 24.62
C PHE A 28 -31.30 5.26 23.56
N ASP A 29 -31.07 6.31 22.78
CA ASP A 29 -31.82 6.49 21.55
C ASP A 29 -31.28 5.45 20.56
N GLU A 30 -31.90 4.28 20.58
CA GLU A 30 -31.52 3.11 19.79
C GLU A 30 -31.48 3.43 18.29
N GLN A 31 -32.26 4.42 17.83
CA GLN A 31 -32.20 4.92 16.45
C GLN A 31 -30.91 5.70 16.17
N VAL A 32 -30.43 6.53 17.09
CA VAL A 32 -29.16 7.25 16.95
C VAL A 32 -28.01 6.25 16.92
N LEU A 33 -28.01 5.26 17.80
CA LEU A 33 -26.99 4.21 17.82
C LEU A 33 -27.00 3.37 16.53
N GLN A 34 -28.18 3.03 16.01
CA GLN A 34 -28.30 2.30 14.74
C GLN A 34 -27.80 3.13 13.55
N ASN A 35 -28.10 4.44 13.51
CA ASN A 35 -27.62 5.34 12.48
C ASN A 35 -26.10 5.49 12.52
N ASP A 36 -25.52 5.69 13.71
CA ASP A 36 -24.07 5.79 13.89
C ASP A 36 -23.37 4.49 13.48
N LEU A 37 -23.94 3.33 13.82
CA LEU A 37 -23.41 2.02 13.43
C LEU A 37 -23.46 1.82 11.91
N HIS A 38 -24.56 2.24 11.27
CA HIS A 38 -24.70 2.16 9.82
C HIS A 38 -23.69 3.07 9.12
N GLN A 39 -23.52 4.30 9.59
CA GLN A 39 -22.54 5.25 9.07
C GLN A 39 -21.11 4.74 9.25
N ALA A 40 -20.78 4.19 10.42
CA ALA A 40 -19.48 3.60 10.66
C ALA A 40 -19.20 2.42 9.72
N LYS A 41 -20.20 1.58 9.46
CA LYS A 41 -20.10 0.46 8.51
C LYS A 41 -19.82 0.96 7.09
N ASP A 42 -20.56 1.96 6.63
CA ASP A 42 -20.38 2.52 5.28
C ASP A 42 -19.00 3.17 5.10
N LEU A 43 -18.52 3.88 6.12
CA LEU A 43 -17.17 4.46 6.13
C LEU A 43 -16.10 3.37 6.05
N ILE A 44 -16.24 2.30 6.85
CA ILE A 44 -15.30 1.16 6.83
C ILE A 44 -15.32 0.46 5.46
N GLU A 45 -16.49 0.26 4.86
CA GLU A 45 -16.60 -0.39 3.54
C GLU A 45 -15.95 0.46 2.44
N LYS A 46 -16.15 1.78 2.48
CA LYS A 46 -15.51 2.71 1.55
C LYS A 46 -13.98 2.68 1.70
N ASP A 47 -13.49 2.77 2.93
CA ASP A 47 -12.05 2.72 3.23
C ASP A 47 -11.44 1.39 2.79
N LEU A 48 -12.15 0.28 3.00
CA LEU A 48 -11.69 -1.05 2.58
C LEU A 48 -11.53 -1.12 1.06
N LYS A 49 -12.52 -0.63 0.32
CA LYS A 49 -12.49 -0.62 -1.15
C LYS A 49 -11.38 0.28 -1.71
N GLU A 50 -11.17 1.44 -1.08
CA GLU A 50 -10.06 2.33 -1.44
C GLU A 50 -8.71 1.65 -1.20
N LYS A 51 -8.52 1.04 -0.03
CA LYS A 51 -7.29 0.30 0.31
C LYS A 51 -7.06 -0.88 -0.63
N GLU A 52 -8.09 -1.64 -0.99
CA GLU A 52 -7.99 -2.75 -1.94
C GLU A 52 -7.52 -2.27 -3.33
N THR A 53 -8.08 -1.14 -3.80
CA THR A 53 -7.67 -0.54 -5.07
C THR A 53 -6.23 -0.06 -5.01
N ASN A 54 -5.82 0.55 -3.89
CA ASN A 54 -4.45 0.99 -3.66
C ASN A 54 -3.46 -0.18 -3.65
N ILE A 55 -3.80 -1.30 -3.01
CA ILE A 55 -2.98 -2.52 -3.00
C ILE A 55 -2.82 -3.06 -4.42
N LYS A 56 -3.90 -3.18 -5.20
CA LYS A 56 -3.85 -3.64 -6.59
C LYS A 56 -2.96 -2.74 -7.46
N ASN A 57 -3.03 -1.43 -7.27
CA ASN A 57 -2.16 -0.49 -7.97
C ASN A 57 -0.69 -0.69 -7.59
N LEU A 58 -0.40 -0.85 -6.29
CA LEU A 58 0.95 -1.11 -5.80
C LEU A 58 1.52 -2.44 -6.31
N GLU A 59 0.70 -3.50 -6.39
CA GLU A 59 1.11 -4.79 -6.98
C GLU A 59 1.51 -4.63 -8.46
N SER A 60 0.76 -3.84 -9.22
CA SER A 60 1.08 -3.52 -10.61
C SER A 60 2.40 -2.73 -10.74
N GLU A 61 2.59 -1.72 -9.90
CA GLU A 61 3.84 -0.94 -9.82
C GLU A 61 5.03 -1.85 -9.46
N MET A 62 4.87 -2.74 -8.47
CA MET A 62 5.90 -3.70 -8.05
C MET A 62 6.27 -4.65 -9.20
N HIS A 63 5.30 -5.20 -9.93
CA HIS A 63 5.55 -6.05 -11.09
C HIS A 63 6.33 -5.32 -12.20
N MET A 64 6.07 -4.03 -12.40
CA MET A 64 6.85 -3.21 -13.34
C MET A 64 8.29 -3.04 -12.86
N LEU A 65 8.51 -2.76 -11.57
CA LEU A 65 9.84 -2.63 -10.98
C LEU A 65 10.65 -3.92 -11.05
N THR A 66 10.05 -5.06 -10.69
CA THR A 66 10.72 -6.38 -10.79
C THR A 66 11.16 -6.69 -12.22
N ARG A 67 10.32 -6.37 -13.22
CA ARG A 67 10.70 -6.55 -14.62
C ARG A 67 11.87 -5.63 -15.02
N SER A 68 11.89 -4.40 -14.51
CA SER A 68 12.99 -3.46 -14.76
C SER A 68 14.30 -3.92 -14.13
N GLU A 69 14.26 -4.39 -12.90
CA GLU A 69 15.43 -4.95 -12.20
C GLU A 69 16.01 -6.14 -12.99
N MET A 70 15.15 -7.07 -13.42
CA MET A 70 15.58 -8.20 -14.24
C MET A 70 16.24 -7.74 -15.56
N MET A 71 15.68 -6.72 -16.21
CA MET A 71 16.25 -6.16 -17.43
C MET A 71 17.60 -5.46 -17.19
N LEU A 72 17.75 -4.73 -16.10
CA LEU A 72 19.01 -4.07 -15.73
C LEU A 72 20.10 -5.10 -15.44
N ASN A 73 19.75 -6.18 -14.72
CA ASN A 73 20.66 -7.29 -14.47
C ASN A 73 21.10 -7.95 -15.79
N GLN A 74 20.16 -8.23 -16.69
CA GLN A 74 20.49 -8.77 -18.02
C GLN A 74 21.36 -7.82 -18.85
N LEU A 75 21.11 -6.51 -18.77
CA LEU A 75 21.92 -5.51 -19.46
C LEU A 75 23.34 -5.47 -18.90
N GLY A 76 23.49 -5.46 -17.58
CA GLY A 76 24.80 -5.47 -16.92
C GLY A 76 25.60 -6.73 -17.25
N GLU A 77 24.95 -7.90 -17.30
CA GLU A 77 25.60 -9.14 -17.72
C GLU A 77 25.96 -9.14 -19.22
N ALA A 78 25.10 -8.60 -20.08
CA ALA A 78 25.40 -8.49 -21.51
C ALA A 78 26.60 -7.56 -21.77
N ASP A 79 26.67 -6.43 -21.06
CA ASP A 79 27.76 -5.46 -21.15
C ASP A 79 29.10 -6.07 -20.70
N LYS A 80 29.13 -6.72 -19.53
CA LYS A 80 30.31 -7.46 -19.03
C LYS A 80 30.82 -8.52 -20.01
N ASN A 81 29.90 -9.18 -20.72
CA ASN A 81 30.20 -10.24 -21.66
C ASN A 81 30.42 -9.75 -23.11
N GLY A 82 30.46 -8.44 -23.34
CA GLY A 82 30.70 -7.85 -24.67
C GLY A 82 29.60 -8.17 -25.69
N GLN A 83 28.38 -8.48 -25.24
CA GLN A 83 27.26 -8.81 -26.11
C GLN A 83 26.62 -7.55 -26.70
N ASN A 84 26.00 -7.68 -27.88
CA ASN A 84 25.35 -6.55 -28.54
C ASN A 84 24.13 -6.04 -27.74
N LEU A 85 24.22 -4.79 -27.28
CA LEU A 85 23.20 -4.12 -26.45
C LEU A 85 22.02 -3.53 -27.24
N GLU A 86 22.05 -3.56 -28.56
CA GLU A 86 21.05 -2.94 -29.45
C GLU A 86 19.63 -3.52 -29.23
N ARG A 87 19.54 -4.80 -28.83
CA ARG A 87 18.28 -5.46 -28.44
C ARG A 87 17.65 -4.82 -27.19
N PHE A 88 18.47 -4.35 -26.27
CA PHE A 88 17.98 -3.68 -25.05
C PHE A 88 17.54 -2.25 -25.35
N GLN A 89 18.16 -1.56 -26.31
CA GLN A 89 17.79 -0.19 -26.68
C GLN A 89 16.31 -0.08 -27.13
N LYS A 90 15.81 -1.05 -27.92
CA LYS A 90 14.40 -1.10 -28.34
C LYS A 90 13.47 -1.32 -27.15
N THR A 91 13.85 -2.20 -26.23
CA THR A 91 13.05 -2.54 -25.06
C THR A 91 13.04 -1.38 -24.03
N LEU A 92 14.18 -0.72 -23.82
CA LEU A 92 14.32 0.48 -23.00
C LEU A 92 13.48 1.65 -23.55
N LYS A 93 13.49 1.88 -24.87
CA LYS A 93 12.62 2.90 -25.50
C LYS A 93 11.13 2.61 -25.24
N LYS A 94 10.71 1.35 -25.30
CA LYS A 94 9.32 0.94 -25.03
C LYS A 94 8.96 1.09 -23.55
N PHE A 95 9.90 0.78 -22.65
CA PHE A 95 9.73 0.95 -21.21
C PHE A 95 9.63 2.44 -20.81
N ASN A 96 10.53 3.28 -21.33
CA ASN A 96 10.51 4.72 -21.10
C ASN A 96 9.17 5.36 -21.55
N ARG A 97 8.65 4.95 -22.72
CA ARG A 97 7.32 5.40 -23.19
C ARG A 97 6.17 5.00 -22.27
N ARG A 98 6.28 3.88 -21.54
CA ARG A 98 5.24 3.44 -20.59
C ARG A 98 5.29 4.24 -19.29
N ILE A 99 6.49 4.59 -18.83
CA ILE A 99 6.67 5.49 -17.68
C ILE A 99 6.10 6.88 -17.99
N ILE A 100 6.47 7.46 -19.14
CA ILE A 100 6.02 8.81 -19.56
C ILE A 100 4.48 8.89 -19.76
N ARG A 101 3.82 7.76 -20.04
CA ARG A 101 2.36 7.69 -20.23
C ARG A 101 1.57 7.40 -18.96
N ALA A 102 2.23 7.03 -17.86
CA ALA A 102 1.55 6.89 -16.57
C ALA A 102 1.17 8.30 -16.05
N PRO A 103 -0.02 8.48 -15.45
CA PRO A 103 -0.46 9.80 -14.99
C PRO A 103 0.56 10.40 -14.01
N GLU A 104 0.86 11.68 -14.23
CA GLU A 104 2.05 12.42 -13.75
C GLU A 104 2.05 12.75 -12.25
N GLU A 105 0.97 12.47 -11.54
CA GLU A 105 0.74 13.10 -10.24
C GLU A 105 1.32 12.27 -9.08
N ALA A 106 2.59 12.58 -8.76
CA ALA A 106 3.22 12.52 -7.43
C ALA A 106 3.97 11.27 -6.96
N ARG A 107 3.93 10.11 -7.63
CA ARG A 107 4.64 8.90 -7.12
C ARG A 107 6.04 8.68 -7.69
N PHE A 108 6.22 8.79 -9.00
CA PHE A 108 7.52 8.45 -9.61
C PHE A 108 8.55 9.57 -9.50
N THR A 109 8.12 10.83 -9.49
CA THR A 109 9.02 11.97 -9.29
C THR A 109 9.68 11.92 -7.91
N SER A 110 8.94 11.55 -6.86
CA SER A 110 9.49 11.42 -5.50
C SER A 110 10.41 10.21 -5.36
N VAL A 111 10.04 9.04 -5.89
CA VAL A 111 10.89 7.84 -5.82
C VAL A 111 12.18 8.02 -6.63
N ILE A 112 12.10 8.59 -7.84
CA ILE A 112 13.28 8.88 -8.65
C ILE A 112 14.13 9.99 -8.02
N GLN A 113 13.53 11.05 -7.46
CA GLN A 113 14.29 12.07 -6.73
C GLN A 113 15.00 11.51 -5.50
N SER A 114 14.34 10.64 -4.72
CA SER A 114 14.96 9.97 -3.57
C SER A 114 16.13 9.09 -4.00
N ILE A 115 15.96 8.28 -5.05
CA ILE A 115 17.05 7.45 -5.59
C ILE A 115 18.22 8.32 -6.09
N LEU A 116 17.94 9.44 -6.78
CA LEU A 116 18.98 10.34 -7.27
C LEU A 116 19.68 11.11 -6.13
N GLN A 117 19.00 11.40 -5.02
CA GLN A 117 19.60 11.94 -3.80
C GLN A 117 20.50 10.92 -3.11
N ASP A 118 20.03 9.69 -2.93
CA ASP A 118 20.80 8.61 -2.29
C ASP A 118 22.07 8.28 -3.07
N LEU A 119 22.04 8.41 -4.39
CA LEU A 119 23.19 8.22 -5.27
C LEU A 119 24.09 9.48 -5.39
N GLY A 120 23.72 10.59 -4.76
CA GLY A 120 24.47 11.85 -4.80
C GLY A 120 24.49 12.53 -6.18
N LEU A 121 23.59 12.13 -7.07
CA LEU A 121 23.48 12.61 -8.46
C LEU A 121 22.53 13.80 -8.58
N ASN A 122 21.77 14.11 -7.52
CA ASN A 122 20.94 15.31 -7.41
C ASN A 122 21.56 16.27 -6.39
N ARG A 123 22.44 17.17 -6.86
CA ARG A 123 22.97 18.30 -6.08
C ARG A 123 22.26 19.58 -6.51
N SER A 124 21.06 19.78 -5.99
CA SER A 124 20.38 21.08 -5.94
C SER A 124 19.43 21.11 -4.77
#